data_AF-A0A1Q7A5W9-F1
#
_entry.id   AF-A0A1Q7A5W9-F1
#
_cell.length_a   1.000
_cell.length_b   1.000
_cell.length_c   1.000
_cell.angle_alpha   90.00
_cell.angle_beta   90.00
_cell.angle_gamma   90.00
#
_symmetry.space_group_name_H-M   'P 1'
#
loop_
_entity.id
_entity.type
_entity.pdbx_description
1 polymer ?
#
loop_
_entity_poly.entity_id
_entity_poly.type
_entity_poly.pdbx_seq_one_letter_code
_entity_poly.pdbx_strand_id
1 'polypeptide(L)'
;MGVSAQYTGMAGKTANCQIGVFPTYAGAFGEVLVDRELYLPKEWTQDAKRRAQAGVPEQVTFQTRQQLAECMIERFRASQLPVS
;
A
#
# COMPACT_ATOMS: atom_id res chain seq x y z
N MET A 1 -3.59 -13.93 3.00
CA MET A 1 -3.27 -12.64 3.65
C MET A 1 -1.84 -12.25 3.32
N GLY A 2 -1.63 -11.24 2.45
CA GLY A 2 -0.36 -10.76 1.91
C GLY A 2 0.71 -10.31 2.91
N VAL A 3 1.18 -11.21 3.78
CA VAL A 3 2.12 -10.92 4.86
C VAL A 3 3.52 -11.39 4.51
N SER A 4 4.52 -10.65 4.95
CA SER A 4 5.88 -11.14 5.09
C SER A 4 6.49 -10.59 6.36
N ALA A 5 7.61 -11.17 6.76
CA ALA A 5 8.43 -10.62 7.84
C ALA A 5 8.86 -9.20 7.47
N GLN A 6 8.38 -8.20 8.21
CA GLN A 6 8.75 -6.80 8.06
C GLN A 6 8.99 -6.20 9.45
N TYR A 7 9.91 -5.23 9.52
CA TYR A 7 10.09 -4.49 10.75
C TYR A 7 8.83 -3.67 11.05
N THR A 8 8.24 -3.90 12.23
CA THR A 8 7.10 -3.14 12.71
C THR A 8 7.52 -2.37 13.96
N GLY A 9 7.43 -1.03 13.88
CA GLY A 9 7.76 -0.16 15.01
C GLY A 9 6.89 -0.43 16.24
N MET A 10 5.62 -0.83 16.04
CA MET A 10 4.71 -1.16 17.13
C MET A 10 5.19 -2.38 17.93
N ALA A 11 5.64 -3.44 17.25
CA ALA A 11 6.12 -4.63 17.94
C ALA A 11 7.62 -4.59 18.28
N GLY A 12 8.33 -3.53 17.89
CA GLY A 12 9.78 -3.35 18.09
C GLY A 12 10.65 -4.41 17.39
N LYS A 13 10.08 -5.18 16.45
CA LYS A 13 10.73 -6.35 15.87
C LYS A 13 10.27 -6.61 14.44
N THR A 14 11.03 -7.45 13.75
CA THR A 14 10.56 -8.07 12.51
C THR A 14 9.49 -9.11 12.85
N ALA A 15 8.30 -8.92 12.31
CA ALA A 15 7.19 -9.85 12.47
C ALA A 15 6.45 -10.00 11.14
N ASN A 16 5.72 -11.10 10.99
CA ASN A 16 4.80 -11.23 9.87
C ASN A 16 3.71 -10.18 10.02
N CYS A 17 3.65 -9.23 9.08
CA CYS A 17 2.63 -8.20 9.07
C CYS A 17 2.25 -7.79 7.65
N GLN A 18 1.16 -7.04 7.56
CA GLN A 18 0.74 -6.34 6.36
C GLN A 18 1.21 -4.89 6.43
N ILE A 19 1.58 -4.32 5.28
CA ILE A 19 2.00 -2.93 5.19
C ILE A 19 1.01 -2.19 4.30
N GLY A 20 0.23 -1.28 4.91
CA GLY A 20 -0.58 -0.32 4.18
C GLY A 20 0.24 0.92 3.82
N VAL A 21 -0.01 1.47 2.63
CA VAL A 21 0.54 2.74 2.15
C VAL A 21 -0.62 3.72 2.00
N PHE A 22 -0.47 4.92 2.55
CA PHE A 22 -1.52 5.94 2.57
C PHE A 22 -0.90 7.32 2.32
N PRO A 23 -1.37 8.10 1.33
CA PRO A 23 -1.10 9.52 1.24
C PRO A 23 -2.00 10.27 2.21
N THR A 24 -1.43 11.32 2.78
CA THR A 24 -2.13 12.27 3.64
C THR A 24 -2.25 13.60 2.91
N TYR A 25 -3.46 14.13 2.85
CA TYR A 25 -3.71 15.50 2.42
C TYR A 25 -3.78 16.40 3.65
N ALA A 26 -2.88 17.38 3.72
CA ALA A 26 -2.80 18.35 4.80
C ALA A 26 -3.43 19.68 4.36
N GLY A 27 -4.32 20.22 5.18
CA GLY A 27 -4.95 21.52 4.97
C GLY A 27 -5.01 22.34 6.27
N ALA A 28 -5.59 23.54 6.19
CA ALA A 28 -5.66 24.48 7.32
C ALA A 28 -6.37 23.92 8.57
N PHE A 29 -7.22 22.89 8.39
CA PHE A 29 -8.01 22.28 9.46
C PHE A 29 -7.51 20.90 9.89
N GLY A 30 -6.36 20.45 9.38
CA GLY A 30 -5.74 19.18 9.75
C GLY A 30 -5.41 18.29 8.55
N GLU A 31 -5.30 17.00 8.82
CA GLU A 31 -4.81 15.98 7.89
C GLU A 31 -5.85 14.89 7.67
N VAL A 32 -5.99 14.41 6.43
CA VAL A 32 -6.89 13.31 6.07
C VAL A 32 -6.21 12.31 5.15
N LEU A 33 -6.48 11.02 5.35
CA LEU A 33 -6.04 9.97 4.42
C LEU A 33 -6.96 9.97 3.20
N VAL A 34 -6.39 10.12 2.02
CA VAL A 34 -7.17 10.32 0.77
C VAL A 34 -7.17 9.14 -0.18
N ASP A 35 -6.29 8.16 0.05
CA ASP A 35 -6.20 6.94 -0.75
C ASP A 35 -5.54 5.83 0.10
N ARG A 36 -5.57 4.59 -0.36
CA ARG A 36 -4.97 3.43 0.31
C ARG A 36 -4.51 2.37 -0.67
N GLU A 37 -3.34 1.80 -0.42
CA GLU A 37 -2.84 0.63 -1.13
C GLU A 37 -2.23 -0.37 -0.14
N LEU A 38 -2.30 -1.65 -0.48
CA LEU A 38 -1.63 -2.71 0.28
C LEU A 38 -0.33 -3.09 -0.43
N TYR A 39 0.81 -2.93 0.24
CA TYR A 39 2.07 -3.44 -0.27
C TYR A 39 2.08 -4.97 -0.22
N LEU A 40 2.24 -5.59 -1.39
CA LEU A 40 2.34 -7.04 -1.53
C LEU A 40 3.79 -7.45 -1.86
N PRO A 41 4.45 -8.26 -1.01
CA PRO A 41 5.82 -8.71 -1.26
C PRO A 41 5.96 -9.47 -2.59
N LYS A 42 7.14 -9.42 -3.20
CA LYS A 42 7.40 -10.07 -4.51
C LYS A 42 7.06 -11.57 -4.51
N GLU A 43 7.43 -12.28 -3.45
CA GLU A 43 7.10 -13.70 -3.25
C GLU A 43 5.59 -14.00 -3.32
N TRP A 44 4.75 -13.07 -2.90
CA TRP A 44 3.29 -13.22 -2.99
C TRP A 44 2.82 -13.05 -4.42
N THR A 45 3.30 -12.02 -5.11
CA THR A 45 2.90 -11.75 -6.50
C THR A 45 3.28 -12.89 -7.46
N GLN A 46 4.31 -13.67 -7.10
CA GLN A 46 4.82 -14.80 -7.87
C GLN A 46 4.16 -16.15 -7.53
N ASP A 47 3.34 -16.23 -6.47
CA ASP A 47 2.65 -17.46 -6.06
C ASP A 47 1.15 -17.38 -6.38
N ALA A 48 0.78 -17.84 -7.58
CA ALA A 48 -0.61 -17.81 -8.05
C ALA A 48 -1.57 -18.58 -7.14
N LYS A 49 -1.14 -19.72 -6.57
CA LYS A 49 -1.97 -20.54 -5.68
C LYS A 49 -2.25 -19.78 -4.38
N ARG A 50 -1.21 -19.23 -3.75
CA ARG A 50 -1.32 -18.46 -2.51
C ARG A 50 -2.15 -17.19 -2.70
N ARG A 51 -2.04 -16.54 -3.86
CA ARG A 51 -2.87 -15.38 -4.24
C ARG A 51 -4.34 -15.74 -4.38
N ALA A 52 -4.65 -16.79 -5.15
CA ALA A 52 -6.02 -17.24 -5.35
C ALA A 52 -6.68 -17.61 -4.02
N GLN A 53 -5.98 -18.36 -3.17
CA GLN A 53 -6.46 -18.70 -1.82
C GLN A 53 -6.70 -17.48 -0.92
N ALA A 54 -5.94 -16.40 -1.13
CA ALA A 54 -6.08 -15.16 -0.37
C ALA A 54 -7.01 -14.13 -1.03
N GLY A 55 -7.61 -14.44 -2.20
CA GLY A 55 -8.46 -13.52 -2.95
C GLY A 55 -7.70 -12.32 -3.55
N VAL A 56 -6.39 -12.43 -3.78
CA VAL A 56 -5.60 -11.36 -4.41
C VAL A 56 -5.84 -11.37 -5.93
N PRO A 57 -6.36 -10.27 -6.53
CA PRO A 57 -6.65 -10.21 -7.96
C PRO A 57 -5.41 -10.42 -8.83
N GLU A 58 -5.56 -11.08 -9.99
CA GLU A 58 -4.46 -11.46 -10.89
C GLU A 58 -3.66 -10.28 -11.45
N GLN A 59 -4.31 -9.13 -11.65
CA GLN A 59 -3.69 -7.90 -12.12
C GLN A 59 -2.73 -7.23 -11.12
N VAL A 60 -2.76 -7.64 -9.85
CA VAL A 60 -1.83 -7.11 -8.83
C VAL A 60 -0.43 -7.64 -9.11
N THR A 61 0.45 -6.75 -9.54
CA THR A 61 1.88 -7.03 -9.76
C THR A 61 2.72 -6.47 -8.62
N PHE A 62 3.99 -6.87 -8.56
CA PHE A 62 4.90 -6.34 -7.55
C PHE A 62 5.17 -4.86 -7.79
N GLN A 63 4.92 -4.04 -6.77
CA GLN A 63 5.29 -2.63 -6.72
C GLN A 63 6.01 -2.36 -5.41
N THR A 64 7.06 -1.55 -5.46
CA THR A 64 7.70 -1.02 -4.24
C THR A 64 6.75 -0.06 -3.53
N ARG A 65 6.99 0.21 -2.25
CA ARG A 65 6.21 1.20 -1.49
C ARG A 65 6.30 2.60 -2.12
N GLN A 66 7.48 2.94 -2.67
CA GLN A 66 7.72 4.18 -3.39
C GLN A 66 6.89 4.25 -4.67
N GLN A 67 6.87 3.19 -5.47
CA GLN A 67 6.04 3.12 -6.68
C GLN A 67 4.55 3.22 -6.36
N LEU A 68 4.09 2.58 -5.29
CA LEU A 68 2.71 2.73 -4.81
C LEU A 68 2.42 4.20 -4.45
N ALA A 69 3.31 4.84 -3.67
CA ALA A 69 3.14 6.24 -3.30
C ALA A 69 3.11 7.18 -4.52
N GLU A 70 3.99 6.97 -5.51
CA GLU A 70 3.99 7.72 -6.77
C GLU A 70 2.67 7.54 -7.53
N CYS A 71 2.20 6.30 -7.71
CA CYS A 71 0.92 6.04 -8.35
C CYS A 71 -0.24 6.72 -7.62
N MET A 72 -0.23 6.72 -6.29
CA MET A 72 -1.25 7.37 -5.47
C MET A 72 -1.22 8.89 -5.62
N ILE A 73 -0.03 9.50 -5.68
CA ILE A 73 0.14 10.94 -5.93
C ILE A 73 -0.39 11.30 -7.32
N GLU A 74 -0.10 10.51 -8.35
CA GLU A 74 -0.60 10.75 -9.71
C GLU A 74 -2.12 10.62 -9.78
N ARG A 75 -2.72 9.61 -9.12
CA ARG A 75 -4.18 9.50 -9.00
C ARG A 75 -4.79 10.70 -8.28
N PHE A 76 -4.15 11.18 -7.22
CA PHE A 76 -4.59 12.36 -6.48
C PHE A 76 -4.53 13.62 -7.34
N ARG A 77 -3.43 13.84 -8.08
CA ARG A 77 -3.28 14.96 -9.03
C ARG A 77 -4.31 14.94 -10.15
N ALA A 78 -4.70 13.75 -10.60
CA ALA A 78 -5.76 13.57 -11.60
C ALA A 78 -7.18 13.74 -11.02
N SER A 79 -7.33 13.85 -9.70
CA SER A 79 -8.61 14.09 -9.05
C SER A 79 -9.02 15.56 -9.12
N GLN A 80 -10.30 15.86 -8.88
CA GLN A 80 -10.81 17.23 -8.81
C GLN A 80 -10.53 17.91 -7.45
N LEU A 81 -9.77 17.28 -6.56
CA LEU A 81 -9.46 17.85 -5.25
C LEU A 81 -8.45 18.99 -5.39
N PRO A 82 -8.59 20.07 -4.62
CA PRO A 82 -7.65 21.18 -4.67
C PRO A 82 -6.26 20.71 -4.22
N VAL A 83 -5.25 20.94 -5.05
CA VAL A 83 -3.85 20.77 -4.67
C VAL A 83 -3.34 22.17 -4.34
N SER A 84 -3.08 22.43 -3.05
CA SER A 84 -2.54 23.71 -2.56
C SER A 84 -1.05 23.85 -2.82
#